data_AF-A0A847S940-F1
#
_entry.id   AF-A0A847S940-F1
#
_cell.length_a   1.000
_cell.length_b   1.000
_cell.length_c   1.000
_cell.angle_alpha   90.00
_cell.angle_beta   90.00
_cell.angle_gamma   90.00
#
_symmetry.space_group_name_H-M   'P 1'
#
loop_
_entity.id
_entity.type
_entity.pdbx_description
1 polymer ?
#
loop_
_entity_poly.entity_id
_entity_poly.type
_entity_poly.pdbx_seq_one_letter_code
_entity_poly.pdbx_strand_id
1 'polypeptide(L)'
;MSHHPNQFDLFRTRRFLPLFLTQFLGAFNDNLLKNAIIVLISFHGLRLSGLSGEVLIQLTAALFILPFLLFSATSGQICEKYDKASIARMVKLLEVLIMLVAAAGFWLNNGYILMSTIFLMGVHSTLFGPLKFSVLPQYLRPHELVGGNGMIEMGTFISIILGQVAGTLLVGMDSHHATLISALLLCAVLGYLSSRAMPAAPSSVPELKIDWNMARQSWQIVNHLRGNRPVWLALLGISWFWFLGAIYLSKLPSYADLVLNGDETVFTLLMTLFSVGLGIGSMLCERLSGSKVELGLVPFGSLGLCLFGIDLYFATPAMAASRLDWWQFVHHASHWRLMADFALIGIFGGLYIVPLYALAQSRTEPEFRSRAIAANNILNSLFMILSAAFAAVLAHFHVSIPVVLLITALLNLVVAAYIYTLLPEFLMRFVVWILTHTMYRIRHEGLEQIPEEGPCVLVCNHVSFMDALILAGSVRRPIRFVMDHNIFKVPVLRFVFKTAKAIPIAPAKEDPDAKQRAFDAVAAALAEGEVVCIFPEGRLTSDGQMSPFRTGIEEIIARTPVPVVPMALCGMWGSFFSRRYGKAMLSIPRRVWFRIALKAAAPVPPAEVSAAGLQQQVAALRGDWQ
;
A
#
# COMPACT_ATOMS: atom_id res chain seq x y z
N MET A 1 -14.06 11.12 -24.48
CA MET A 1 -14.11 10.44 -23.17
C MET A 1 -13.06 9.34 -23.20
N SER A 2 -11.89 9.58 -22.62
CA SER A 2 -10.86 8.55 -22.48
C SER A 2 -11.37 7.51 -21.48
N HIS A 3 -11.48 6.25 -21.90
CA HIS A 3 -11.71 5.14 -20.99
C HIS A 3 -10.57 5.11 -19.96
N HIS A 4 -10.82 5.54 -18.73
CA HIS A 4 -9.93 5.20 -17.63
C HIS A 4 -10.05 3.67 -17.44
N PRO A 5 -8.98 2.90 -17.62
CA PRO A 5 -9.02 1.46 -17.40
C PRO A 5 -9.42 1.21 -15.95
N ASN A 6 -10.41 0.35 -15.76
CA ASN A 6 -10.92 -0.03 -14.44
C ASN A 6 -10.08 -1.22 -13.94
N GLN A 7 -9.65 -1.29 -12.67
CA GLN A 7 -8.94 -2.48 -12.15
C GLN A 7 -9.64 -3.82 -12.46
N PHE A 8 -10.97 -3.83 -12.54
CA PHE A 8 -11.74 -5.02 -12.90
C PHE A 8 -11.47 -5.54 -14.31
N ASP A 9 -10.95 -4.70 -15.21
CA ASP A 9 -10.51 -5.11 -16.54
C ASP A 9 -9.34 -6.11 -16.47
N LEU A 10 -8.56 -6.10 -15.39
CA LEU A 10 -7.48 -7.08 -15.18
C LEU A 10 -8.02 -8.52 -15.16
N PHE A 11 -9.23 -8.77 -14.67
CA PHE A 11 -9.85 -10.10 -14.69
C PHE A 11 -10.14 -10.61 -16.10
N ARG A 12 -10.22 -9.74 -17.10
CA ARG A 12 -10.38 -10.16 -18.50
C ARG A 12 -9.05 -10.54 -19.15
N THR A 13 -7.92 -10.29 -18.49
CA THR A 13 -6.60 -10.52 -19.04
C THR A 13 -6.04 -11.89 -18.64
N ARG A 14 -5.45 -12.60 -19.62
CA ARG A 14 -4.75 -13.88 -19.38
C ARG A 14 -3.50 -13.75 -18.51
N ARG A 15 -2.95 -12.53 -18.38
CA ARG A 15 -1.78 -12.26 -17.56
C ARG A 15 -2.09 -12.10 -16.07
N PHE A 16 -3.32 -11.76 -15.70
CA PHE A 16 -3.67 -11.50 -14.29
C PHE A 16 -4.66 -12.53 -13.71
N LEU A 17 -5.73 -12.89 -14.44
CA LEU A 17 -6.77 -13.77 -13.91
C LEU A 17 -6.23 -15.12 -13.37
N PRO A 18 -5.32 -15.83 -14.06
CA PRO A 18 -4.77 -17.09 -13.53
C PRO A 18 -4.00 -16.91 -12.22
N LEU A 19 -3.24 -15.82 -12.07
CA LEU A 19 -2.55 -15.49 -10.81
C LEU A 19 -3.55 -15.23 -9.69
N PHE A 20 -4.57 -14.41 -9.97
CA PHE A 20 -5.62 -14.09 -9.01
C PHE A 20 -6.37 -15.34 -8.54
N LEU A 21 -6.85 -16.18 -9.45
CA LEU A 21 -7.58 -17.40 -9.11
C LEU A 21 -6.71 -18.39 -8.34
N THR A 22 -5.43 -18.51 -8.71
CA THR A 22 -4.46 -19.36 -7.98
C THR A 22 -4.29 -18.90 -6.53
N GLN A 23 -4.12 -17.59 -6.32
CA GLN A 23 -4.01 -16.99 -4.98
C GLN A 23 -5.32 -17.06 -4.19
N PHE A 24 -6.46 -16.80 -4.83
CA PHE A 24 -7.78 -16.85 -4.21
C PHE A 24 -8.08 -18.25 -3.68
N LEU A 25 -7.93 -19.26 -4.54
CA LEU A 25 -8.16 -20.66 -4.17
C LEU A 25 -7.16 -21.13 -3.11
N GLY A 26 -5.88 -20.76 -3.22
CA GLY A 26 -4.88 -21.07 -2.20
C GLY A 26 -5.24 -20.47 -0.83
N ALA A 27 -5.52 -19.16 -0.79
CA ALA A 27 -5.90 -18.49 0.46
C ALA A 27 -7.20 -19.04 1.06
N PHE A 28 -8.17 -19.41 0.22
CA PHE A 28 -9.40 -20.06 0.66
C PHE A 28 -9.10 -21.42 1.29
N ASN A 29 -8.29 -22.25 0.61
CA ASN A 29 -7.98 -23.62 1.05
C ASN A 29 -7.17 -23.63 2.36
N ASP A 30 -6.20 -22.73 2.49
CA ASP A 30 -5.43 -22.51 3.73
C ASP A 30 -6.37 -22.26 4.92
N ASN A 31 -7.35 -21.37 4.73
CA ASN A 31 -8.26 -20.99 5.81
C ASN A 31 -9.36 -22.02 6.03
N LEU A 32 -9.80 -22.73 4.99
CA LEU A 32 -10.70 -23.87 5.10
C LEU A 32 -10.09 -24.96 5.98
N LEU A 33 -8.86 -25.40 5.67
CA LEU A 33 -8.15 -26.42 6.45
C LEU A 33 -7.92 -25.95 7.90
N LYS A 34 -7.37 -24.73 8.07
CA LYS A 34 -7.04 -24.20 9.39
C LYS A 34 -8.27 -24.10 10.29
N ASN A 35 -9.37 -23.55 9.76
CA ASN A 35 -10.55 -23.34 10.56
C ASN A 35 -11.27 -24.66 10.87
N ALA A 36 -11.26 -25.62 9.93
CA ALA A 36 -11.77 -26.96 10.19
C ALA A 36 -11.03 -27.65 11.35
N ILE A 37 -9.69 -27.56 11.38
CA ILE A 37 -8.89 -28.12 12.48
C ILE A 37 -9.19 -27.41 13.81
N ILE A 38 -9.32 -26.08 13.81
CA ILE A 38 -9.70 -25.32 15.01
C ILE A 38 -11.06 -25.77 15.55
N VAL A 39 -12.05 -25.97 14.67
CA VAL A 39 -13.39 -26.44 15.08
C VAL A 39 -13.36 -27.86 15.62
N LEU A 40 -12.53 -28.74 15.05
CA LEU A 40 -12.32 -30.09 15.61
C LEU A 40 -11.71 -30.06 17.01
N ILE A 41 -10.73 -29.19 17.24
CA ILE A 41 -10.11 -29.00 18.56
C ILE A 41 -11.14 -28.49 19.58
N SER A 42 -11.92 -27.47 19.20
CA SER A 42 -12.86 -26.79 20.10
C SER A 42 -14.10 -27.64 20.43
N PHE A 43 -14.65 -28.35 19.45
CA PHE A 43 -16.00 -28.94 19.57
C PHE A 43 -16.05 -30.46 19.43
N HIS A 44 -15.15 -31.06 18.65
CA HIS A 44 -15.17 -32.50 18.37
C HIS A 44 -14.05 -33.27 19.09
N GLY A 45 -13.36 -32.62 20.02
CA GLY A 45 -12.46 -33.28 20.97
C GLY A 45 -11.15 -33.78 20.37
N LEU A 46 -10.64 -33.15 19.29
CA LEU A 46 -9.30 -33.45 18.78
C LEU A 46 -8.26 -33.11 19.86
N ARG A 47 -7.60 -34.14 20.41
CA ARG A 47 -6.62 -34.01 21.50
C ARG A 47 -5.27 -34.55 21.08
N LEU A 48 -4.22 -33.92 21.62
CA LEU A 48 -2.82 -34.23 21.36
C LEU A 48 -2.10 -34.27 22.70
N SER A 49 -1.70 -35.47 23.13
CA SER A 49 -0.81 -35.70 24.29
C SER A 49 -1.01 -34.80 25.51
N GLY A 50 -2.25 -34.72 26.00
CA GLY A 50 -2.56 -33.97 27.24
C GLY A 50 -2.53 -32.45 27.11
N LEU A 51 -2.32 -31.88 25.91
CA LEU A 51 -2.42 -30.45 25.67
C LEU A 51 -3.89 -30.00 25.73
N SER A 52 -4.13 -28.81 26.31
CA SER A 52 -5.45 -28.19 26.31
C SER A 52 -5.82 -27.72 24.90
N GLY A 53 -7.14 -27.61 24.62
CA GLY A 53 -7.63 -27.13 23.32
C GLY A 53 -7.13 -25.72 22.99
N GLU A 54 -7.04 -24.83 24.00
CA GLU A 54 -6.49 -23.48 23.83
C GLU A 54 -5.04 -23.51 23.35
N VAL A 55 -4.19 -24.35 23.96
CA VAL A 55 -2.79 -24.50 23.55
C VAL A 55 -2.69 -25.05 22.13
N LEU A 56 -3.57 -25.98 21.74
CA LEU A 56 -3.61 -26.52 20.38
C LEU A 56 -4.02 -25.49 19.33
N ILE A 57 -4.96 -24.60 19.65
CA ILE A 57 -5.35 -23.49 18.78
C ILE A 57 -4.18 -22.52 18.59
N GLN A 58 -3.47 -22.17 19.68
CA GLN A 58 -2.28 -21.32 19.61
C GLN A 58 -1.15 -21.98 18.80
N LEU A 59 -0.93 -23.29 19.00
CA LEU A 59 0.02 -24.07 18.21
C LEU A 59 -0.35 -24.12 16.73
N THR A 60 -1.64 -24.18 16.39
CA THR A 60 -2.10 -24.14 14.99
C THR A 60 -1.68 -22.85 14.31
N ALA A 61 -1.87 -21.70 14.97
CA ALA A 61 -1.42 -20.41 14.46
C ALA A 61 0.12 -20.34 14.35
N ALA A 62 0.83 -20.81 15.38
CA ALA A 62 2.30 -20.78 15.41
C ALA A 62 2.92 -21.66 14.32
N LEU A 63 2.43 -22.89 14.14
CA LEU A 63 2.91 -23.84 13.13
C LEU A 63 2.68 -23.33 11.71
N PHE A 64 1.61 -22.57 11.47
CA PHE A 64 1.36 -21.96 10.17
C PHE A 64 2.32 -20.80 9.86
N ILE A 65 2.63 -19.96 10.86
CA ILE A 65 3.49 -18.78 10.70
C ILE A 65 4.99 -19.14 10.69
N LEU A 66 5.39 -20.16 11.46
CA LEU A 66 6.80 -20.54 11.64
C LEU A 66 7.57 -20.74 10.31
N PRO A 67 7.03 -21.45 9.29
CA PRO A 67 7.68 -21.56 7.98
C PRO A 67 8.08 -20.24 7.33
N PHE A 68 7.28 -19.16 7.50
CA PHE A 68 7.61 -17.86 6.92
C PHE A 68 8.87 -17.26 7.52
N LEU A 69 9.14 -17.52 8.80
CA LEU A 69 10.38 -17.09 9.47
C LEU A 69 11.59 -17.91 9.00
N LEU A 70 11.40 -19.21 8.79
CA LEU A 70 12.49 -20.15 8.49
C LEU A 70 12.87 -20.18 6.99
N PHE A 71 11.88 -20.20 6.10
CA PHE A 71 12.08 -20.57 4.69
C PHE A 71 11.86 -19.42 3.70
N SER A 72 11.38 -18.24 4.13
CA SER A 72 11.13 -17.12 3.22
C SER A 72 12.38 -16.70 2.44
N ALA A 73 13.54 -16.61 3.10
CA ALA A 73 14.78 -16.19 2.43
C ALA A 73 15.18 -17.15 1.30
N THR A 74 15.08 -18.46 1.53
CA THR A 74 15.31 -19.49 0.51
C THR A 74 14.25 -19.44 -0.60
N SER A 75 12.98 -19.26 -0.23
CA SER A 75 11.88 -19.06 -1.19
C SER A 75 12.13 -17.87 -2.13
N GLY A 76 12.60 -16.75 -1.60
CA GLY A 76 12.98 -15.58 -2.39
C GLY A 76 14.08 -15.87 -3.40
N GLN A 77 15.12 -16.63 -3.02
CA GLN A 77 16.19 -17.06 -3.94
C GLN A 77 15.67 -18.01 -5.04
N ILE A 78 14.80 -18.95 -4.68
CA ILE A 78 14.17 -19.86 -5.65
C ILE A 78 13.38 -19.05 -6.69
N CYS A 79 12.59 -18.07 -6.26
CA CYS A 79 11.79 -17.19 -7.12
C CYS A 79 12.60 -16.23 -8.00
N GLU A 80 13.81 -15.85 -7.57
CA GLU A 80 14.78 -15.13 -8.40
C GLU A 80 15.36 -16.05 -9.48
N LYS A 81 15.76 -17.27 -9.10
CA LYS A 81 16.53 -18.20 -9.94
C LYS A 81 15.71 -18.90 -11.03
N TYR A 82 14.47 -19.26 -10.73
CA TYR A 82 13.65 -20.03 -11.67
C TYR A 82 12.46 -19.21 -12.19
N ASP A 83 11.86 -19.69 -13.27
CA ASP A 83 10.63 -19.14 -13.82
C ASP A 83 9.50 -19.19 -12.77
N LYS A 84 8.91 -18.03 -12.47
CA LYS A 84 7.94 -17.88 -11.38
C LYS A 84 6.65 -18.65 -11.66
N ALA A 85 6.23 -18.79 -12.91
CA ALA A 85 5.04 -19.59 -13.23
C ALA A 85 5.29 -21.10 -13.04
N SER A 86 6.51 -21.56 -13.28
CA SER A 86 6.93 -22.94 -13.04
C SER A 86 6.96 -23.26 -11.54
N ILE A 87 7.47 -22.33 -10.73
CA ILE A 87 7.39 -22.43 -9.27
C ILE A 87 5.93 -22.46 -8.81
N ALA A 88 5.05 -21.61 -9.37
CA ALA A 88 3.63 -21.59 -9.00
C ALA A 88 2.97 -22.95 -9.22
N ARG A 89 3.23 -23.58 -10.37
CA ARG A 89 2.73 -24.93 -10.69
C ARG A 89 3.25 -25.99 -9.71
N MET A 90 4.54 -25.94 -9.39
CA MET A 90 5.15 -26.87 -8.43
C MET A 90 4.54 -26.71 -7.03
N VAL A 91 4.39 -25.47 -6.57
CA VAL A 91 3.83 -25.14 -5.25
C VAL A 91 2.36 -25.57 -5.18
N LYS A 92 1.56 -25.34 -6.22
CA LYS A 92 0.17 -25.82 -6.25
C LYS A 92 0.03 -27.33 -6.39
N LEU A 93 1.00 -28.02 -7.01
CA LEU A 93 1.05 -29.48 -6.98
C LEU A 93 1.34 -29.98 -5.55
N LEU A 94 2.27 -29.33 -4.85
CA LEU A 94 2.54 -29.60 -3.43
C LEU A 94 1.27 -29.40 -2.58
N GLU A 95 0.44 -28.38 -2.85
CA GLU A 95 -0.84 -28.20 -2.15
C GLU A 95 -1.77 -29.40 -2.28
N VAL A 96 -1.90 -29.98 -3.49
CA VAL A 96 -2.72 -31.18 -3.70
C VAL A 96 -2.21 -32.35 -2.85
N LEU A 97 -0.88 -32.53 -2.78
CA LEU A 97 -0.28 -33.58 -1.95
C LEU A 97 -0.54 -33.32 -0.46
N ILE A 98 -0.42 -32.08 0.00
CA ILE A 98 -0.72 -31.73 1.40
C ILE A 98 -2.21 -31.97 1.71
N MET A 99 -3.12 -31.65 0.79
CA MET A 99 -4.55 -31.93 0.98
C MET A 99 -4.87 -33.42 1.01
N LEU A 100 -4.11 -34.27 0.29
CA LEU A 100 -4.24 -35.72 0.42
C LEU A 100 -3.78 -36.22 1.80
N VAL A 101 -2.72 -35.65 2.36
CA VAL A 101 -2.29 -35.95 3.73
C VAL A 101 -3.32 -35.45 4.75
N ALA A 102 -3.90 -34.26 4.54
CA ALA A 102 -4.97 -33.74 5.37
C ALA A 102 -6.21 -34.63 5.29
N ALA A 103 -6.58 -35.11 4.10
CA ALA A 103 -7.68 -36.06 3.91
C ALA A 103 -7.47 -37.34 4.74
N ALA A 104 -6.27 -37.91 4.73
CA ALA A 104 -5.91 -39.03 5.60
C ALA A 104 -6.00 -38.65 7.09
N GLY A 105 -5.56 -37.45 7.47
CA GLY A 105 -5.66 -36.95 8.84
C GLY A 105 -7.10 -36.83 9.35
N PHE A 106 -8.01 -36.31 8.53
CA PHE A 106 -9.45 -36.22 8.86
C PHE A 106 -10.10 -37.60 8.91
N TRP A 107 -9.81 -38.46 7.94
CA TRP A 107 -10.36 -39.81 7.88
C TRP A 107 -9.92 -40.68 9.07
N LEU A 108 -8.66 -40.57 9.46
CA LEU A 108 -8.09 -41.29 10.62
C LEU A 108 -8.35 -40.60 11.96
N ASN A 109 -8.96 -39.42 11.95
CA ASN A 109 -9.12 -38.54 13.11
C ASN A 109 -7.81 -38.34 13.91
N ASN A 110 -6.70 -38.12 13.20
CA ASN A 110 -5.36 -38.08 13.79
C ASN A 110 -4.83 -36.64 13.88
N GLY A 111 -4.80 -36.11 15.11
CA GLY A 111 -4.33 -34.75 15.38
C GLY A 111 -2.89 -34.48 14.97
N TYR A 112 -1.98 -35.46 15.07
CA TYR A 112 -0.58 -35.25 14.66
C TYR A 112 -0.46 -35.03 13.15
N ILE A 113 -1.22 -35.80 12.36
CA ILE A 113 -1.24 -35.65 10.90
C ILE A 113 -1.81 -34.29 10.54
N LEU A 114 -2.95 -33.92 11.14
CA LEU A 114 -3.60 -32.63 10.90
C LEU A 114 -2.69 -31.44 11.29
N MET A 115 -2.05 -31.47 12.46
CA MET A 115 -1.11 -30.43 12.86
C MET A 115 0.14 -30.38 11.96
N SER A 116 0.61 -31.53 11.48
CA SER A 116 1.69 -31.56 10.48
C SER A 116 1.27 -30.91 9.17
N THR A 117 0.01 -31.09 8.73
CA THR A 117 -0.50 -30.46 7.51
C THR A 117 -0.60 -28.94 7.63
N ILE A 118 -0.87 -28.40 8.83
CA ILE A 118 -0.81 -26.95 9.08
C ILE A 118 0.60 -26.40 8.85
N PHE A 119 1.62 -27.08 9.36
CA PHE A 119 3.01 -26.69 9.11
C PHE A 119 3.36 -26.80 7.62
N LEU A 120 2.99 -27.90 6.96
CA LEU A 120 3.23 -28.09 5.53
C LEU A 120 2.52 -27.02 4.68
N MET A 121 1.31 -26.61 5.06
CA MET A 121 0.61 -25.49 4.42
C MET A 121 1.31 -24.15 4.66
N GLY A 122 1.88 -23.93 5.86
CA GLY A 122 2.75 -22.77 6.08
C GLY A 122 3.99 -22.77 5.17
N VAL A 123 4.61 -23.94 4.93
CA VAL A 123 5.72 -24.09 3.96
C VAL A 123 5.26 -23.76 2.55
N HIS A 124 4.12 -24.31 2.12
CA HIS A 124 3.48 -24.00 0.84
C HIS A 124 3.29 -22.48 0.65
N SER A 125 2.66 -21.81 1.62
CA SER A 125 2.35 -20.39 1.52
C SER A 125 3.60 -19.50 1.63
N THR A 126 4.65 -19.98 2.30
CA THR A 126 5.99 -19.36 2.30
C THR A 126 6.66 -19.44 0.92
N LEU A 127 6.50 -20.56 0.19
CA LEU A 127 7.01 -20.70 -1.18
C LEU A 127 6.22 -19.81 -2.15
N PHE A 128 4.91 -19.67 -1.96
CA PHE A 128 4.06 -18.86 -2.83
C PHE A 128 4.16 -17.33 -2.57
N GLY A 129 4.49 -16.92 -1.35
CA GLY A 129 4.50 -15.51 -0.94
C GLY A 129 5.39 -14.59 -1.79
N PRO A 130 6.71 -14.86 -1.92
CA PRO A 130 7.60 -14.06 -2.76
C PRO A 130 7.18 -14.05 -4.23
N LEU A 131 6.68 -15.18 -4.73
CA LEU A 131 6.23 -15.36 -6.11
C LEU A 131 5.08 -14.41 -6.46
N LYS A 132 4.00 -14.41 -5.68
CA LYS A 132 2.77 -13.70 -6.06
C LYS A 132 2.96 -12.18 -6.15
N PHE A 133 3.81 -11.59 -5.31
CA PHE A 133 4.05 -10.15 -5.33
C PHE A 133 5.21 -9.75 -6.26
N SER A 134 6.20 -10.62 -6.48
CA SER A 134 7.32 -10.31 -7.39
C SER A 134 6.96 -10.48 -8.87
N VAL A 135 5.95 -11.29 -9.18
CA VAL A 135 5.47 -11.48 -10.57
C VAL A 135 4.55 -10.34 -11.03
N LEU A 136 3.88 -9.63 -10.12
CA LEU A 136 2.95 -8.54 -10.48
C LEU A 136 3.60 -7.48 -11.38
N PRO A 137 4.80 -6.96 -11.09
CA PRO A 137 5.44 -5.99 -11.98
C PRO A 137 5.99 -6.56 -13.28
N GLN A 138 6.04 -7.89 -13.44
CA GLN A 138 6.32 -8.51 -14.74
C GLN A 138 5.05 -8.63 -15.59
N TYR A 139 3.88 -8.85 -14.97
CA TYR A 139 2.61 -9.00 -15.67
C TYR A 139 1.88 -7.69 -15.92
N LEU A 140 2.06 -6.70 -15.05
CA LEU A 140 1.30 -5.47 -15.04
C LEU A 140 2.14 -4.29 -15.47
N ARG A 141 1.48 -3.34 -16.14
CA ARG A 141 2.08 -2.03 -16.46
C ARG A 141 2.22 -1.21 -15.18
N PRO A 142 3.12 -0.20 -15.13
CA PRO A 142 3.32 0.61 -13.94
C PRO A 142 2.04 1.25 -13.36
N HIS A 143 1.10 1.68 -14.22
CA HIS A 143 -0.18 2.25 -13.78
C HIS A 143 -1.20 1.20 -13.31
N GLU A 144 -1.02 -0.07 -13.67
CA GLU A 144 -1.89 -1.18 -13.27
C GLU A 144 -1.45 -1.78 -11.92
N LEU A 145 -0.26 -1.43 -11.42
CA LEU A 145 0.32 -2.04 -10.21
C LEU A 145 -0.51 -1.83 -8.95
N VAL A 146 -1.04 -0.63 -8.74
CA VAL A 146 -1.85 -0.32 -7.54
C VAL A 146 -3.18 -1.06 -7.58
N GLY A 147 -3.87 -1.05 -8.73
CA GLY A 147 -5.08 -1.83 -8.94
C GLY A 147 -4.83 -3.33 -8.79
N GLY A 148 -3.77 -3.85 -9.41
CA GLY A 148 -3.39 -5.26 -9.29
C GLY A 148 -3.11 -5.71 -7.86
N ASN A 149 -2.38 -4.91 -7.08
CA ASN A 149 -2.18 -5.17 -5.65
C ASN A 149 -3.51 -5.10 -4.88
N GLY A 150 -4.32 -4.07 -5.12
CA GLY A 150 -5.63 -3.91 -4.48
C GLY A 150 -6.56 -5.11 -4.73
N MET A 151 -6.57 -5.64 -5.95
CA MET A 151 -7.36 -6.82 -6.33
C MET A 151 -6.84 -8.10 -5.66
N ILE A 152 -5.53 -8.32 -5.62
CA ILE A 152 -4.93 -9.48 -4.95
C ILE A 152 -5.20 -9.45 -3.43
N GLU A 153 -5.06 -8.28 -2.80
CA GLU A 153 -5.35 -8.09 -1.38
C GLU A 153 -6.83 -8.34 -1.09
N MET A 154 -7.73 -7.64 -1.79
CA MET A 154 -9.19 -7.84 -1.67
C MET A 154 -9.57 -9.33 -1.84
N GLY A 155 -9.08 -9.98 -2.89
CA GLY A 155 -9.33 -11.39 -3.14
C GLY A 155 -8.85 -12.28 -1.99
N THR A 156 -7.68 -11.98 -1.41
CA THR A 156 -7.12 -12.72 -0.27
C THR A 156 -8.02 -12.60 0.96
N PHE A 157 -8.48 -11.39 1.32
CA PHE A 157 -9.36 -11.20 2.47
C PHE A 157 -10.73 -11.85 2.29
N ILE A 158 -11.34 -11.73 1.10
CA ILE A 158 -12.59 -12.44 0.80
C ILE A 158 -12.38 -13.96 0.92
N SER A 159 -11.26 -14.48 0.39
CA SER A 159 -10.93 -15.90 0.48
C SER A 159 -10.75 -16.39 1.92
N ILE A 160 -10.11 -15.58 2.78
CA ILE A 160 -9.95 -15.88 4.20
C ILE A 160 -11.31 -16.06 4.87
N ILE A 161 -12.24 -15.11 4.68
CA ILE A 161 -13.59 -15.18 5.27
C ILE A 161 -14.32 -16.43 4.77
N LEU A 162 -14.40 -16.59 3.44
CA LEU A 162 -15.13 -17.70 2.84
C LEU A 162 -14.57 -19.05 3.27
N GLY A 163 -13.24 -19.17 3.35
CA GLY A 163 -12.57 -20.38 3.83
C GLY A 163 -12.86 -20.65 5.30
N GLN A 164 -12.81 -19.62 6.16
CA GLN A 164 -13.14 -19.76 7.58
C GLN A 164 -14.59 -20.22 7.79
N VAL A 165 -15.55 -19.52 7.17
CA VAL A 165 -16.98 -19.88 7.27
C VAL A 165 -17.22 -21.29 6.74
N ALA A 166 -16.68 -21.63 5.56
CA ALA A 166 -16.81 -22.97 5.00
C ALA A 166 -16.18 -24.03 5.93
N GLY A 167 -15.02 -23.76 6.53
CA GLY A 167 -14.38 -24.69 7.46
C GLY A 167 -15.19 -24.96 8.70
N THR A 168 -15.88 -23.94 9.24
CA THR A 168 -16.79 -24.12 10.37
C THR A 168 -18.00 -24.98 9.99
N LEU A 169 -18.64 -24.67 8.86
CA LEU A 169 -19.87 -25.35 8.45
C LEU A 169 -19.61 -26.80 8.03
N LEU A 170 -18.57 -27.04 7.23
CA LEU A 170 -18.33 -28.34 6.61
C LEU A 170 -17.88 -29.43 7.59
N VAL A 171 -17.28 -29.07 8.74
CA VAL A 171 -16.86 -30.07 9.75
C VAL A 171 -18.05 -30.79 10.35
N GLY A 172 -19.17 -30.10 10.58
CA GLY A 172 -20.37 -30.68 11.23
C GLY A 172 -21.36 -31.34 10.26
N MET A 173 -21.13 -31.29 8.95
CA MET A 173 -22.10 -31.76 7.95
C MET A 173 -22.22 -33.28 7.86
N ASP A 174 -21.11 -33.99 8.03
CA ASP A 174 -21.08 -35.45 7.95
C ASP A 174 -20.04 -36.03 8.90
N SER A 175 -20.30 -37.22 9.43
CA SER A 175 -19.49 -37.83 10.50
C SER A 175 -18.10 -38.29 10.05
N HIS A 176 -17.86 -38.40 8.74
CA HIS A 176 -16.59 -38.87 8.17
C HIS A 176 -15.78 -37.74 7.53
N HIS A 177 -16.25 -36.49 7.65
CA HIS A 177 -15.71 -35.29 7.02
C HIS A 177 -15.55 -35.39 5.48
N ALA A 178 -16.31 -36.25 4.82
CA ALA A 178 -16.19 -36.53 3.38
C ALA A 178 -16.44 -35.28 2.52
N THR A 179 -17.40 -34.44 2.91
CA THR A 179 -17.71 -33.19 2.22
C THR A 179 -16.57 -32.18 2.36
N LEU A 180 -16.00 -32.04 3.57
CA LEU A 180 -14.84 -31.20 3.83
C LEU A 180 -13.62 -31.65 3.02
N ILE A 181 -13.31 -32.95 3.07
CA ILE A 181 -12.19 -33.55 2.33
C ILE A 181 -12.34 -33.28 0.82
N SER A 182 -13.55 -33.47 0.29
CA SER A 182 -13.84 -33.23 -1.13
C SER A 182 -13.65 -31.75 -1.50
N ALA A 183 -14.10 -30.83 -0.64
CA ALA A 183 -13.92 -29.40 -0.86
C ALA A 183 -12.44 -28.97 -0.86
N LEU A 184 -11.65 -29.48 0.10
CA LEU A 184 -10.20 -29.23 0.19
C LEU A 184 -9.47 -29.71 -1.07
N LEU A 185 -9.74 -30.94 -1.51
CA LEU A 185 -9.12 -31.53 -2.70
C LEU A 185 -9.55 -30.83 -3.99
N LEU A 186 -10.85 -30.54 -4.14
CA LEU A 186 -11.37 -29.82 -5.30
C LEU A 186 -10.72 -28.44 -5.40
N CYS A 187 -10.61 -27.71 -4.30
CA CYS A 187 -9.99 -26.39 -4.28
C CYS A 187 -8.51 -26.45 -4.67
N ALA A 188 -7.74 -27.41 -4.13
CA ALA A 188 -6.34 -27.59 -4.49
C ALA A 188 -6.16 -27.93 -5.98
N VAL A 189 -6.99 -28.84 -6.52
CA VAL A 189 -6.95 -29.22 -7.95
C VAL A 189 -7.31 -28.05 -8.85
N LEU A 190 -8.37 -27.29 -8.54
CA LEU A 190 -8.73 -26.10 -9.31
C LEU A 190 -7.63 -25.03 -9.23
N GLY A 191 -7.00 -24.86 -8.08
CA GLY A 191 -5.87 -23.95 -7.90
C GLY A 191 -4.67 -24.39 -8.76
N TYR A 192 -4.37 -25.69 -8.82
CA TYR A 192 -3.33 -26.23 -9.69
C TYR A 192 -3.66 -26.01 -11.17
N LEU A 193 -4.89 -26.31 -11.60
CA LEU A 193 -5.33 -26.08 -12.98
C LEU A 193 -5.23 -24.59 -13.37
N SER A 194 -5.63 -23.68 -12.48
CA SER A 194 -5.47 -22.24 -12.67
C SER A 194 -4.00 -21.84 -12.82
N SER A 195 -3.10 -22.39 -11.99
CA SER A 195 -1.66 -22.09 -12.06
C SER A 195 -1.02 -22.51 -13.38
N ARG A 196 -1.57 -23.54 -14.06
CA ARG A 196 -1.09 -23.96 -15.38
C ARG A 196 -1.38 -22.93 -16.48
N ALA A 197 -2.39 -22.10 -16.30
CA ALA A 197 -2.73 -21.02 -17.22
C ALA A 197 -1.90 -19.75 -16.99
N MET A 198 -1.05 -19.69 -15.95
CA MET A 198 -0.15 -18.56 -15.75
C MET A 198 0.88 -18.48 -16.89
N PRO A 199 1.08 -17.30 -17.50
CA PRO A 199 2.08 -17.12 -18.56
C PRO A 199 3.49 -17.30 -18.02
N ALA A 200 4.48 -17.45 -18.90
CA ALA A 200 5.88 -17.52 -18.47
C ALA A 200 6.31 -16.21 -17.77
N ALA A 201 7.12 -16.34 -16.73
CA ALA A 201 7.62 -15.26 -15.90
C ALA A 201 9.10 -15.57 -15.62
N PRO A 202 9.99 -15.30 -16.61
CA PRO A 202 11.36 -15.77 -16.60
C PRO A 202 12.14 -15.26 -15.39
N SER A 203 13.20 -16.01 -15.05
CA SER A 203 14.11 -15.68 -13.97
C SER A 203 14.72 -14.30 -14.16
N SER A 204 14.83 -13.56 -13.06
CA SER A 204 15.57 -12.29 -13.04
C SER A 204 17.08 -12.52 -12.91
N VAL A 205 17.51 -13.63 -12.28
CA VAL A 205 18.92 -13.96 -12.01
C VAL A 205 19.15 -15.48 -12.14
N PRO A 206 19.25 -16.04 -13.36
CA PRO A 206 19.33 -17.50 -13.56
C PRO A 206 20.62 -18.12 -12.99
N GLU A 207 21.70 -17.33 -12.95
CA GLU A 207 23.01 -17.71 -12.42
C GLU A 207 23.07 -17.70 -10.88
N LEU A 208 21.99 -17.33 -10.20
CA LEU A 208 21.98 -17.27 -8.74
C LEU A 208 22.30 -18.64 -8.13
N LYS A 209 23.27 -18.68 -7.22
CA LYS A 209 23.55 -19.86 -6.39
C LYS A 209 22.70 -19.76 -5.12
N ILE A 210 21.83 -20.75 -4.92
CA ILE A 210 20.98 -20.80 -3.73
C ILE A 210 21.85 -21.09 -2.52
N ASP A 211 21.86 -20.17 -1.57
CA ASP A 211 22.45 -20.38 -0.26
C ASP A 211 21.39 -21.00 0.67
N TRP A 212 21.71 -22.20 1.15
CA TRP A 212 20.86 -23.00 2.03
C TRP A 212 21.00 -22.61 3.50
N ASN A 213 21.94 -21.73 3.88
CA ASN A 213 22.02 -21.20 5.22
C ASN A 213 20.94 -20.14 5.44
N MET A 214 19.77 -20.59 5.90
CA MET A 214 18.56 -19.77 6.08
C MET A 214 18.80 -18.58 7.00
N ALA A 215 19.47 -18.75 8.14
CA ALA A 215 19.71 -17.67 9.09
C ALA A 215 20.62 -16.58 8.50
N ARG A 216 21.73 -16.99 7.87
CA ARG A 216 22.64 -16.08 7.17
C ARG A 216 21.91 -15.34 6.05
N GLN A 217 21.13 -16.05 5.24
CA GLN A 217 20.39 -15.46 4.14
C GLN A 217 19.31 -14.48 4.60
N SER A 218 18.53 -14.83 5.62
CA SER A 218 17.57 -13.92 6.25
C SER A 218 18.24 -12.64 6.72
N TRP A 219 19.39 -12.74 7.39
CA TRP A 219 20.15 -11.56 7.82
C TRP A 219 20.68 -10.73 6.64
N GLN A 220 21.23 -11.37 5.61
CA GLN A 220 21.76 -10.69 4.43
C GLN A 220 20.68 -9.91 3.67
N ILE A 221 19.52 -10.51 3.41
CA ILE A 221 18.46 -9.83 2.64
C ILE A 221 17.86 -8.66 3.42
N VAL A 222 17.69 -8.81 4.74
CA VAL A 222 17.21 -7.74 5.62
C VAL A 222 18.25 -6.61 5.68
N ASN A 223 19.53 -6.94 5.82
CA ASN A 223 20.59 -5.94 5.89
C ASN A 223 20.77 -5.18 4.57
N HIS A 224 20.66 -5.86 3.43
CA HIS A 224 20.71 -5.25 2.11
C HIS A 224 19.62 -4.16 1.95
N LEU A 225 18.39 -4.47 2.35
CA LEU A 225 17.26 -3.55 2.23
C LEU A 225 17.38 -2.31 3.11
N ARG A 226 18.13 -2.37 4.22
CA ARG A 226 18.41 -1.18 5.06
C ARG A 226 19.15 -0.08 4.29
N GLY A 227 19.89 -0.44 3.23
CA GLY A 227 20.52 0.52 2.33
C GLY A 227 19.52 1.30 1.46
N ASN A 228 18.37 0.70 1.14
CA ASN A 228 17.28 1.33 0.38
C ASN A 228 16.20 1.85 1.35
N ARG A 229 16.43 3.05 1.90
CA ARG A 229 15.61 3.63 2.98
C ARG A 229 14.10 3.69 2.68
N PRO A 230 13.64 4.10 1.48
CA PRO A 230 12.21 4.09 1.15
C PRO A 230 11.59 2.68 1.21
N VAL A 231 12.27 1.67 0.64
CA VAL A 231 11.79 0.28 0.68
C VAL A 231 11.78 -0.25 2.11
N TRP A 232 12.88 -0.06 2.86
CA TRP A 232 12.97 -0.48 4.26
C TRP A 232 11.81 0.03 5.12
N LEU A 233 11.50 1.33 5.02
CA LEU A 233 10.41 1.93 5.77
C LEU A 233 9.04 1.46 5.30
N ALA A 234 8.87 1.14 4.01
CA ALA A 234 7.66 0.50 3.51
C ALA A 234 7.47 -0.89 4.13
N LEU A 235 8.52 -1.70 4.20
CA LEU A 235 8.46 -3.04 4.80
C LEU A 235 8.14 -2.96 6.30
N LEU A 236 8.73 -2.01 7.03
CA LEU A 236 8.38 -1.77 8.44
C LEU A 236 6.93 -1.33 8.61
N GLY A 237 6.41 -0.48 7.72
CA GLY A 237 5.00 -0.10 7.72
C GLY A 237 4.07 -1.29 7.48
N ILE A 238 4.39 -2.14 6.49
CA ILE A 238 3.65 -3.37 6.22
C ILE A 238 3.69 -4.29 7.45
N SER A 239 4.86 -4.50 8.05
CA SER A 239 5.03 -5.34 9.25
C SER A 239 4.25 -4.80 10.45
N TRP A 240 4.22 -3.48 10.60
CA TRP A 240 3.44 -2.80 11.63
C TRP A 240 1.94 -3.03 11.44
N PHE A 241 1.43 -2.98 10.21
CA PHE A 241 0.04 -3.33 9.92
C PHE A 241 -0.30 -4.77 10.34
N TRP A 242 0.60 -5.73 10.08
CA TRP A 242 0.42 -7.11 10.53
C TRP A 242 0.46 -7.26 12.05
N PHE A 243 1.28 -6.48 12.76
CA PHE A 243 1.25 -6.42 14.22
C PHE A 243 -0.13 -5.98 14.73
N LEU A 244 -0.68 -4.88 14.17
CA LEU A 244 -2.02 -4.40 14.52
C LEU A 244 -3.07 -5.46 14.22
N GLY A 245 -3.10 -5.96 12.97
CA GLY A 245 -4.06 -6.96 12.51
C GLY A 245 -4.03 -8.22 13.37
N ALA A 246 -2.85 -8.70 13.74
CA ALA A 246 -2.72 -9.87 14.61
C ALA A 246 -3.31 -9.63 16.01
N ILE A 247 -3.22 -8.42 16.58
CA ILE A 247 -3.90 -8.09 17.86
C ILE A 247 -5.41 -8.07 17.67
N TYR A 248 -5.92 -7.31 16.70
CA TYR A 248 -7.36 -7.18 16.46
C TYR A 248 -8.01 -8.56 16.21
N LEU A 249 -7.42 -9.36 15.32
CA LEU A 249 -7.95 -10.67 14.96
C LEU A 249 -7.85 -11.70 16.09
N SER A 250 -6.75 -11.72 16.84
CA SER A 250 -6.60 -12.69 17.95
C SER A 250 -7.48 -12.37 19.15
N LYS A 251 -7.84 -11.10 19.35
CA LYS A 251 -8.72 -10.68 20.45
C LYS A 251 -10.21 -10.71 20.09
N LEU A 252 -10.55 -10.74 18.81
CA LEU A 252 -11.94 -10.66 18.35
C LEU A 252 -12.87 -11.74 18.93
N PRO A 253 -12.48 -13.04 19.01
CA PRO A 253 -13.35 -14.06 19.59
C PRO A 253 -13.68 -13.77 21.07
N SER A 254 -12.65 -13.48 21.87
CA SER A 254 -12.82 -13.15 23.29
C SER A 254 -13.51 -11.80 23.50
N TYR A 255 -13.37 -10.86 22.57
CA TYR A 255 -14.09 -9.60 22.61
C TYR A 255 -15.59 -9.81 22.36
N ALA A 256 -15.96 -10.63 21.38
CA ALA A 256 -17.35 -10.99 21.15
C ALA A 256 -17.98 -11.70 22.36
N ASP A 257 -17.29 -12.70 22.92
CA ASP A 257 -17.79 -13.48 24.04
C ASP A 257 -17.80 -12.70 25.37
N LEU A 258 -16.64 -12.21 25.81
CA LEU A 258 -16.44 -11.67 27.16
C LEU A 258 -16.81 -10.19 27.32
N VAL A 259 -16.83 -9.41 26.23
CA VAL A 259 -17.12 -7.97 26.29
C VAL A 259 -18.54 -7.68 25.79
N LEU A 260 -18.95 -8.31 24.69
CA LEU A 260 -20.24 -8.05 24.06
C LEU A 260 -21.34 -9.03 24.49
N ASN A 261 -20.97 -10.14 25.15
CA ASN A 261 -21.87 -11.26 25.44
C ASN A 261 -22.51 -11.83 24.15
N GLY A 262 -21.73 -11.94 23.08
CA GLY A 262 -22.13 -12.48 21.79
C GLY A 262 -21.77 -13.95 21.61
N ASP A 263 -22.42 -14.64 20.68
CA ASP A 263 -22.04 -15.98 20.24
C ASP A 263 -21.01 -15.95 19.08
N GLU A 264 -20.72 -17.13 18.53
CA GLU A 264 -19.81 -17.32 17.39
C GLU A 264 -20.26 -16.57 16.11
N THR A 265 -21.56 -16.32 15.96
CA THR A 265 -22.11 -15.60 14.81
C THR A 265 -21.83 -14.10 14.92
N VAL A 266 -21.80 -13.53 16.13
CA VAL A 266 -21.37 -12.15 16.37
C VAL A 266 -19.87 -11.98 16.05
N PHE A 267 -19.02 -12.91 16.50
CA PHE A 267 -17.61 -12.93 16.11
C PHE A 267 -17.45 -12.96 14.57
N THR A 268 -18.20 -13.84 13.90
CA THR A 268 -18.17 -13.98 12.44
C THR A 268 -18.62 -12.69 11.74
N LEU A 269 -19.63 -11.99 12.28
CA LEU A 269 -20.08 -10.69 11.79
C LEU A 269 -18.96 -9.65 11.88
N LEU A 270 -18.33 -9.48 13.05
CA LEU A 270 -17.26 -8.49 13.24
C LEU A 270 -16.04 -8.77 12.35
N MET A 271 -15.66 -10.04 12.23
CA MET A 271 -14.61 -10.50 11.29
C MET A 271 -14.96 -10.13 9.84
N THR A 272 -16.21 -10.35 9.46
CA THR A 272 -16.70 -10.07 8.10
C THR A 272 -16.68 -8.57 7.83
N LEU A 273 -17.15 -7.74 8.75
CA LEU A 273 -17.11 -6.28 8.63
C LEU A 273 -15.68 -5.76 8.45
N PHE A 274 -14.75 -6.22 9.28
CA PHE A 274 -13.33 -5.85 9.18
C PHE A 274 -12.75 -6.25 7.81
N SER A 275 -12.99 -7.48 7.37
CA SER A 275 -12.38 -8.04 6.16
C SER A 275 -13.00 -7.47 4.88
N VAL A 276 -14.33 -7.27 4.85
CA VAL A 276 -15.03 -6.57 3.75
C VAL A 276 -14.59 -5.11 3.69
N GLY A 277 -14.47 -4.45 4.85
CA GLY A 277 -13.92 -3.10 4.95
C GLY A 277 -12.55 -3.01 4.29
N LEU A 278 -11.65 -3.95 4.59
CA LEU A 278 -10.31 -4.00 3.99
C LEU A 278 -10.34 -4.23 2.48
N GLY A 279 -11.22 -5.10 1.99
CA GLY A 279 -11.47 -5.25 0.55
C GLY A 279 -11.92 -3.94 -0.11
N ILE A 280 -12.89 -3.24 0.49
CA ILE A 280 -13.36 -1.93 0.01
C ILE A 280 -12.23 -0.89 0.03
N GLY A 281 -11.47 -0.82 1.11
CA GLY A 281 -10.31 0.07 1.24
C GLY A 281 -9.26 -0.17 0.16
N SER A 282 -8.96 -1.43 -0.13
CA SER A 282 -8.02 -1.84 -1.16
C SER A 282 -8.48 -1.39 -2.56
N MET A 283 -9.77 -1.51 -2.85
CA MET A 283 -10.36 -1.03 -4.10
C MET A 283 -10.42 0.50 -4.17
N LEU A 284 -10.72 1.17 -3.06
CA LEU A 284 -10.72 2.63 -2.98
C LEU A 284 -9.32 3.20 -3.21
N CYS A 285 -8.28 2.51 -2.77
CA CYS A 285 -6.89 2.92 -2.98
C CYS A 285 -6.59 3.18 -4.46
N GLU A 286 -7.00 2.29 -5.38
CA GLU A 286 -6.78 2.51 -6.81
C GLU A 286 -7.48 3.79 -7.30
N ARG A 287 -8.77 3.94 -6.95
CA ARG A 287 -9.56 5.11 -7.37
C ARG A 287 -8.99 6.41 -6.84
N LEU A 288 -8.63 6.44 -5.56
CA LEU A 288 -8.09 7.62 -4.89
C LEU A 288 -6.65 7.95 -5.29
N SER A 289 -5.90 6.95 -5.76
CA SER A 289 -4.53 7.13 -6.23
C SER A 289 -4.42 7.52 -7.71
N GLY A 290 -5.53 7.48 -8.46
CA GLY A 290 -5.53 7.76 -9.90
C GLY A 290 -4.66 6.80 -10.69
N SER A 291 -4.62 5.52 -10.29
CA SER A 291 -3.79 4.47 -10.92
C SER A 291 -2.28 4.75 -10.85
N LYS A 292 -1.82 5.41 -9.78
CA LYS A 292 -0.41 5.69 -9.51
C LYS A 292 -0.05 5.26 -8.09
N VAL A 293 1.24 5.04 -7.81
CA VAL A 293 1.69 4.82 -6.43
C VAL A 293 1.62 6.14 -5.67
N GLU A 294 0.47 6.41 -5.03
CA GLU A 294 0.21 7.63 -4.27
C GLU A 294 0.45 7.41 -2.78
N LEU A 295 1.62 7.85 -2.32
CA LEU A 295 2.05 7.68 -0.94
C LEU A 295 1.26 8.55 0.05
N GLY A 296 0.57 9.60 -0.43
CA GLY A 296 -0.32 10.41 0.39
C GLY A 296 -1.46 9.61 1.03
N LEU A 297 -1.83 8.46 0.48
CA LEU A 297 -2.86 7.58 1.06
C LEU A 297 -2.38 6.86 2.33
N VAL A 298 -1.07 6.67 2.53
CA VAL A 298 -0.54 5.95 3.70
C VAL A 298 -0.83 6.72 5.00
N PRO A 299 -0.52 8.02 5.14
CA PRO A 299 -0.94 8.80 6.31
C PRO A 299 -2.44 8.84 6.52
N PHE A 300 -3.22 8.92 5.44
CA PHE A 300 -4.68 8.90 5.53
C PHE A 300 -5.18 7.57 6.13
N GLY A 301 -4.72 6.44 5.58
CA GLY A 301 -4.98 5.09 6.09
C GLY A 301 -4.61 4.96 7.57
N SER A 302 -3.38 5.35 7.90
CA SER A 302 -2.87 5.24 9.28
C SER A 302 -3.64 6.09 10.29
N LEU A 303 -4.02 7.32 9.94
CA LEU A 303 -4.78 8.19 10.84
C LEU A 303 -6.20 7.65 11.05
N GLY A 304 -6.83 7.07 10.03
CA GLY A 304 -8.12 6.41 10.20
C GLY A 304 -8.00 5.16 11.09
N LEU A 305 -6.96 4.34 10.93
CA LEU A 305 -6.68 3.22 11.83
C LEU A 305 -6.56 3.69 13.30
N CYS A 306 -5.89 4.82 13.56
CA CYS A 306 -5.84 5.42 14.89
C CYS A 306 -7.21 5.90 15.37
N LEU A 307 -7.90 6.68 14.54
CA LEU A 307 -9.17 7.32 14.89
C LEU A 307 -10.22 6.28 15.29
N PHE A 308 -10.50 5.33 14.41
CA PHE A 308 -11.52 4.30 14.65
C PHE A 308 -11.05 3.24 15.64
N GLY A 309 -9.74 2.99 15.73
CA GLY A 309 -9.18 2.12 16.76
C GLY A 309 -9.32 2.70 18.18
N ILE A 310 -9.18 4.02 18.33
CA ILE A 310 -9.43 4.73 19.59
C ILE A 310 -10.95 4.82 19.83
N ASP A 311 -11.72 5.14 18.79
CA ASP A 311 -13.18 5.28 18.90
C ASP A 311 -13.84 3.98 19.37
N LEU A 312 -13.32 2.83 18.91
CA LEU A 312 -13.78 1.50 19.32
C LEU A 312 -13.83 1.31 20.84
N TYR A 313 -12.89 1.90 21.58
CA TYR A 313 -12.92 1.88 23.05
C TYR A 313 -14.14 2.61 23.61
N PHE A 314 -14.46 3.78 23.08
CA PHE A 314 -15.61 4.59 23.48
C PHE A 314 -16.94 4.08 22.89
N ALA A 315 -16.88 3.37 21.78
CA ALA A 315 -18.02 2.74 21.12
C ALA A 315 -18.37 1.36 21.73
N THR A 316 -17.51 0.82 22.58
CA THR A 316 -17.77 -0.45 23.29
C THR A 316 -19.00 -0.27 24.20
N PRO A 317 -20.11 -0.96 23.94
CA PRO A 317 -21.32 -0.85 24.75
C PRO A 317 -21.13 -1.51 26.12
N ALA A 318 -22.04 -1.23 27.06
CA ALA A 318 -22.17 -2.07 28.24
C ALA A 318 -22.53 -3.51 27.83
N MET A 319 -22.00 -4.49 28.56
CA MET A 319 -22.24 -5.91 28.28
C MET A 319 -23.74 -6.21 28.25
N ALA A 320 -24.20 -6.93 27.22
CA ALA A 320 -25.61 -7.26 27.06
C ALA A 320 -26.11 -8.19 28.17
N ALA A 321 -27.34 -7.99 28.63
CA ALA A 321 -27.95 -8.76 29.72
C ALA A 321 -28.19 -10.24 29.35
N SER A 322 -28.43 -10.51 28.07
CA SER A 322 -28.58 -11.85 27.51
C SER A 322 -27.56 -12.08 26.40
N ARG A 323 -27.21 -13.34 26.16
CA ARG A 323 -26.32 -13.70 25.06
C ARG A 323 -26.97 -13.34 23.73
N LEU A 324 -26.25 -12.64 22.86
CA LEU A 324 -26.74 -12.15 21.57
C LEU A 324 -26.23 -13.03 20.42
N ASP A 325 -27.13 -13.35 19.49
CA ASP A 325 -26.76 -13.80 18.15
C ASP A 325 -26.50 -12.59 17.22
N TRP A 326 -25.98 -12.83 16.01
CA TRP A 326 -25.69 -11.76 15.06
C TRP A 326 -26.92 -10.94 14.67
N TRP A 327 -28.11 -11.56 14.62
CA TRP A 327 -29.33 -10.91 14.18
C TRP A 327 -29.82 -9.90 15.23
N GLN A 328 -29.88 -10.34 16.48
CA GLN A 328 -30.14 -9.50 17.64
C GLN A 328 -29.07 -8.40 17.74
N PHE A 329 -27.79 -8.77 17.58
CA PHE A 329 -26.69 -7.81 17.69
C PHE A 329 -26.83 -6.62 16.73
N VAL A 330 -27.21 -6.86 15.46
CA VAL A 330 -27.38 -5.81 14.44
C VAL A 330 -28.60 -4.91 14.71
N HIS A 331 -29.66 -5.44 15.33
CA HIS A 331 -30.87 -4.66 15.61
C HIS A 331 -30.72 -3.70 16.80
N HIS A 332 -29.69 -3.90 17.63
CA HIS A 332 -29.42 -3.03 18.76
C HIS A 332 -28.59 -1.81 18.33
N ALA A 333 -29.20 -0.62 18.39
CA ALA A 333 -28.57 0.64 17.96
C ALA A 333 -27.26 0.98 18.72
N SER A 334 -27.09 0.46 19.94
CA SER A 334 -25.87 0.60 20.74
C SER A 334 -24.64 -0.02 20.06
N HIS A 335 -24.82 -0.97 19.14
CA HIS A 335 -23.72 -1.69 18.49
C HIS A 335 -23.30 -1.09 17.15
N TRP A 336 -24.09 -0.16 16.60
CA TRP A 336 -23.87 0.37 15.26
C TRP A 336 -22.56 1.12 15.10
N ARG A 337 -22.18 1.91 16.11
CA ARG A 337 -20.92 2.64 16.13
C ARG A 337 -19.72 1.69 16.12
N LEU A 338 -19.76 0.66 16.97
CA LEU A 338 -18.74 -0.39 17.02
C LEU A 338 -18.62 -1.17 15.71
N MET A 339 -19.76 -1.54 15.09
CA MET A 339 -19.76 -2.19 13.78
C MET A 339 -19.15 -1.29 12.70
N ALA A 340 -19.48 0.00 12.72
CA ALA A 340 -18.88 0.99 11.83
C ALA A 340 -17.37 1.10 12.07
N ASP A 341 -16.90 1.12 13.31
CA ASP A 341 -15.47 1.16 13.64
C ASP A 341 -14.74 -0.04 13.07
N PHE A 342 -15.24 -1.28 13.22
CA PHE A 342 -14.60 -2.45 12.61
C PHE A 342 -14.53 -2.36 11.09
N ALA A 343 -15.61 -1.94 10.43
CA ALA A 343 -15.63 -1.75 8.99
C ALA A 343 -14.63 -0.66 8.55
N LEU A 344 -14.57 0.46 9.28
CA LEU A 344 -13.71 1.60 8.96
C LEU A 344 -12.24 1.30 9.25
N ILE A 345 -11.91 0.60 10.34
CA ILE A 345 -10.56 0.08 10.59
C ILE A 345 -10.13 -0.78 9.39
N GLY A 346 -11.01 -1.66 8.88
CA GLY A 346 -10.78 -2.41 7.65
C GLY A 346 -10.47 -1.49 6.45
N ILE A 347 -11.37 -0.55 6.13
CA ILE A 347 -11.24 0.37 4.98
C ILE A 347 -9.92 1.15 5.03
N PHE A 348 -9.60 1.74 6.18
CA PHE A 348 -8.38 2.51 6.36
C PHE A 348 -7.14 1.61 6.37
N GLY A 349 -7.26 0.36 6.79
CA GLY A 349 -6.24 -0.68 6.63
C GLY A 349 -5.92 -0.96 5.16
N GLY A 350 -6.94 -1.09 4.30
CA GLY A 350 -6.76 -1.24 2.85
C GLY A 350 -6.05 -0.05 2.20
N LEU A 351 -6.44 1.17 2.59
CA LEU A 351 -5.81 2.42 2.13
C LEU A 351 -4.36 2.59 2.62
N TYR A 352 -4.02 1.96 3.74
CA TYR A 352 -2.67 1.94 4.29
C TYR A 352 -1.78 0.91 3.59
N ILE A 353 -2.24 -0.34 3.44
CA ILE A 353 -1.38 -1.47 3.10
C ILE A 353 -1.06 -1.58 1.60
N VAL A 354 -2.03 -1.32 0.72
CA VAL A 354 -1.87 -1.42 -0.74
C VAL A 354 -0.77 -0.51 -1.29
N PRO A 355 -0.72 0.79 -0.97
CA PRO A 355 0.33 1.67 -1.51
C PRO A 355 1.72 1.32 -0.99
N LEU A 356 1.84 0.75 0.22
CA LEU A 356 3.13 0.30 0.75
C LEU A 356 3.68 -0.92 -0.01
N TYR A 357 2.82 -1.89 -0.35
CA TYR A 357 3.23 -3.02 -1.20
C TYR A 357 3.62 -2.54 -2.60
N ALA A 358 2.85 -1.64 -3.19
CA ALA A 358 3.17 -1.08 -4.50
C ALA A 358 4.49 -0.29 -4.47
N LEU A 359 4.77 0.45 -3.39
CA LEU A 359 6.04 1.14 -3.17
C LEU A 359 7.20 0.15 -3.04
N ALA A 360 7.08 -0.88 -2.20
CA ALA A 360 8.11 -1.89 -2.01
C ALA A 360 8.45 -2.62 -3.33
N GLN A 361 7.46 -2.92 -4.17
CA GLN A 361 7.65 -3.60 -5.45
C GLN A 361 8.29 -2.69 -6.52
N SER A 362 7.85 -1.43 -6.59
CA SER A 362 8.27 -0.48 -7.62
C SER A 362 9.64 0.15 -7.37
N ARG A 363 10.08 0.20 -6.11
CA ARG A 363 11.37 0.80 -5.70
C ARG A 363 12.47 -0.22 -5.41
N THR A 364 12.20 -1.52 -5.55
CA THR A 364 13.21 -2.58 -5.43
C THR A 364 13.75 -2.94 -6.80
N GLU A 365 15.05 -3.22 -6.90
CA GLU A 365 15.69 -3.70 -8.12
C GLU A 365 15.03 -4.99 -8.64
N PRO A 366 14.81 -5.14 -9.96
CA PRO A 366 14.21 -6.35 -10.54
C PRO A 366 14.89 -7.67 -10.14
N GLU A 367 16.19 -7.64 -9.89
CA GLU A 367 17.08 -8.76 -9.51
C GLU A 367 17.08 -9.08 -8.00
N PHE A 368 16.39 -8.25 -7.22
CA PHE A 368 16.26 -8.42 -5.77
C PHE A 368 14.80 -8.44 -5.30
N ARG A 369 13.84 -8.16 -6.19
CA ARG A 369 12.42 -8.01 -5.84
C ARG A 369 11.85 -9.21 -5.09
N SER A 370 12.15 -10.45 -5.51
CA SER A 370 11.60 -11.64 -4.86
C SER A 370 12.19 -11.82 -3.46
N ARG A 371 13.48 -11.50 -3.29
CA ARG A 371 14.17 -11.51 -1.99
C ARG A 371 13.70 -10.39 -1.07
N ALA A 372 13.31 -9.24 -1.61
CA ALA A 372 12.72 -8.17 -0.81
C ALA A 372 11.35 -8.55 -0.24
N ILE A 373 10.48 -9.20 -1.03
CA ILE A 373 9.21 -9.73 -0.53
C ILE A 373 9.45 -10.85 0.49
N ALA A 374 10.46 -11.69 0.30
CA ALA A 374 10.85 -12.67 1.31
C ALA A 374 11.27 -12.01 2.64
N ALA A 375 12.07 -10.95 2.59
CA ALA A 375 12.43 -10.17 3.77
C ALA A 375 11.19 -9.56 4.45
N ASN A 376 10.24 -9.04 3.65
CA ASN A 376 8.96 -8.56 4.15
C ASN A 376 8.20 -9.65 4.92
N ASN A 377 8.12 -10.87 4.38
CA ASN A 377 7.44 -11.98 5.05
C ASN A 377 8.09 -12.35 6.39
N ILE A 378 9.42 -12.30 6.47
CA ILE A 378 10.18 -12.52 7.71
C ILE A 378 9.82 -11.46 8.74
N LEU A 379 9.87 -10.18 8.35
CA LEU A 379 9.54 -9.07 9.25
C LEU A 379 8.08 -9.12 9.71
N ASN A 380 7.14 -9.40 8.81
CA ASN A 380 5.72 -9.58 9.14
C ASN A 380 5.54 -10.69 10.17
N SER A 381 6.19 -11.84 9.96
CA SER A 381 6.10 -12.99 10.87
C SER A 381 6.67 -12.66 12.25
N LEU A 382 7.81 -11.95 12.30
CA LEU A 382 8.38 -11.46 13.54
C LEU A 382 7.42 -10.51 14.26
N PHE A 383 6.80 -9.58 13.54
CA PHE A 383 5.86 -8.62 14.11
C PHE A 383 4.58 -9.29 14.63
N MET A 384 4.06 -10.32 13.95
CA MET A 384 2.94 -11.13 14.46
C MET A 384 3.30 -11.92 15.72
N ILE A 385 4.53 -12.42 15.83
CA ILE A 385 5.01 -13.09 17.06
C ILE A 385 5.14 -12.07 18.20
N LEU A 386 5.74 -10.90 17.91
CA LEU A 386 5.87 -9.82 18.87
C LEU A 386 4.51 -9.30 19.35
N SER A 387 3.50 -9.28 18.47
CA SER A 387 2.14 -8.86 18.82
C SER A 387 1.46 -9.86 19.76
N ALA A 388 1.67 -11.16 19.53
CA ALA A 388 1.20 -12.21 20.44
C ALA A 388 1.88 -12.11 21.81
N ALA A 389 3.20 -11.92 21.84
CA ALA A 389 3.95 -11.70 23.09
C ALA A 389 3.48 -10.44 23.83
N PHE A 390 3.29 -9.33 23.12
CA PHE A 390 2.76 -8.09 23.65
C PHE A 390 1.36 -8.30 24.27
N ALA A 391 0.46 -8.97 23.55
CA ALA A 391 -0.88 -9.27 24.04
C ALA A 391 -0.87 -10.21 25.26
N ALA A 392 0.07 -11.15 25.34
CA ALA A 392 0.25 -12.04 26.48
C ALA A 392 0.76 -11.29 27.72
N VAL A 393 1.71 -10.36 27.55
CA VAL A 393 2.20 -9.51 28.64
C VAL A 393 1.07 -8.64 29.20
N LEU A 394 0.26 -8.00 28.35
CA LEU A 394 -0.88 -7.21 28.84
C LEU A 394 -1.94 -8.07 29.55
N ALA A 395 -2.17 -9.29 29.06
CA ALA A 395 -3.07 -10.24 29.72
C ALA A 395 -2.55 -10.67 31.09
N HIS A 396 -1.24 -10.84 31.27
CA HIS A 396 -0.62 -11.13 32.57
C HIS A 396 -0.89 -10.03 33.61
N PHE A 397 -0.93 -8.77 33.17
CA PHE A 397 -1.31 -7.63 34.02
C PHE A 397 -2.83 -7.39 34.10
N HIS A 398 -3.65 -8.36 33.67
CA HIS A 398 -5.12 -8.28 33.69
C HIS A 398 -5.70 -7.06 32.95
N VAL A 399 -5.00 -6.55 31.94
CA VAL A 399 -5.50 -5.45 31.11
C VAL A 399 -6.69 -5.93 30.29
N SER A 400 -7.82 -5.23 30.38
CA SER A 400 -9.04 -5.61 29.67
C SER A 400 -8.89 -5.50 28.16
N ILE A 401 -9.65 -6.32 27.42
CA ILE A 401 -9.57 -6.37 25.95
C ILE A 401 -9.79 -4.99 25.28
N PRO A 402 -10.81 -4.19 25.66
CA PRO A 402 -10.99 -2.85 25.08
C PRO A 402 -9.75 -1.95 25.30
N VAL A 403 -9.10 -2.05 26.47
CA VAL A 403 -7.89 -1.28 26.77
C VAL A 403 -6.69 -1.78 25.96
N VAL A 404 -6.57 -3.08 25.72
CA VAL A 404 -5.54 -3.63 24.80
C VAL A 404 -5.70 -3.05 23.39
N LEU A 405 -6.92 -2.99 22.87
CA LEU A 405 -7.20 -2.39 21.56
C LEU A 405 -6.90 -0.89 21.54
N LEU A 406 -7.25 -0.16 22.61
CA LEU A 406 -6.92 1.26 22.78
C LEU A 406 -5.39 1.51 22.78
N ILE A 407 -4.63 0.76 23.59
CA ILE A 407 -3.17 0.87 23.64
C ILE A 407 -2.58 0.61 22.25
N THR A 408 -3.11 -0.38 21.54
CA THR A 408 -2.69 -0.73 20.18
C THR A 408 -2.93 0.42 19.20
N ALA A 409 -4.09 1.07 19.26
CA ALA A 409 -4.41 2.23 18.42
C ALA A 409 -3.56 3.47 18.76
N LEU A 410 -3.29 3.72 20.05
CA LEU A 410 -2.40 4.79 20.50
C LEU A 410 -0.95 4.54 20.07
N LEU A 411 -0.49 3.29 20.14
CA LEU A 411 0.83 2.92 19.66
C LEU A 411 0.95 3.10 18.15
N ASN A 412 -0.11 2.83 17.38
CA ASN A 412 -0.17 3.15 15.96
C ASN A 412 0.01 4.65 15.71
N LEU A 413 -0.59 5.51 16.53
CA LEU A 413 -0.42 6.96 16.42
C LEU A 413 1.04 7.39 16.65
N VAL A 414 1.71 6.79 17.63
CA VAL A 414 3.13 7.03 17.92
C VAL A 414 4.02 6.58 16.76
N VAL A 415 3.81 5.36 16.26
CA VAL A 415 4.57 4.81 15.12
C VAL A 415 4.33 5.64 13.85
N ALA A 416 3.08 6.04 13.59
CA ALA A 416 2.74 6.92 12.48
C ALA A 416 3.47 8.25 12.56
N ALA A 417 3.43 8.92 13.73
CA ALA A 417 4.15 10.16 13.95
C ALA A 417 5.65 10.00 13.71
N TYR A 418 6.25 8.92 14.22
CA TYR A 418 7.65 8.60 13.98
C TYR A 418 7.98 8.42 12.49
N ILE A 419 7.24 7.57 11.77
CA ILE A 419 7.47 7.31 10.34
C ILE A 419 7.35 8.61 9.53
N TYR A 420 6.38 9.47 9.82
CA TYR A 420 6.19 10.72 9.07
C TYR A 420 7.26 11.77 9.35
N THR A 421 7.91 11.74 10.52
CA THR A 421 9.12 12.56 10.74
C THR A 421 10.33 12.05 9.96
N LEU A 422 10.41 10.75 9.68
CA LEU A 422 11.50 10.16 8.91
C LEU A 422 11.32 10.28 7.39
N LEU A 423 10.07 10.32 6.92
CA LEU A 423 9.70 10.41 5.51
C LEU A 423 8.72 11.56 5.30
N PRO A 424 9.22 12.81 5.23
CA PRO A 424 8.39 13.98 4.95
C PRO A 424 7.66 13.87 3.61
N GLU A 425 8.13 13.05 2.66
CA GLU A 425 7.43 12.78 1.41
C GLU A 425 6.00 12.24 1.66
N PHE A 426 5.79 11.38 2.66
CA PHE A 426 4.45 10.88 3.01
C PHE A 426 3.52 12.01 3.42
N LEU A 427 3.97 12.84 4.37
CA LEU A 427 3.18 13.96 4.88
C LEU A 427 2.92 15.00 3.78
N MET A 428 3.93 15.31 2.97
CA MET A 428 3.79 16.26 1.87
C MET A 428 2.80 15.75 0.83
N ARG A 429 2.95 14.51 0.37
CA ARG A 429 2.02 13.91 -0.59
C ARG A 429 0.62 13.80 0.00
N PHE A 430 0.47 13.52 1.30
CA PHE A 430 -0.83 13.52 1.96
C PHE A 430 -1.48 14.90 1.97
N VAL A 431 -0.74 15.95 2.35
CA VAL A 431 -1.24 17.33 2.31
C VAL A 431 -1.61 17.73 0.89
N VAL A 432 -0.74 17.46 -0.10
CA VAL A 432 -1.03 17.72 -1.51
C VAL A 432 -2.25 16.95 -1.97
N TRP A 433 -2.34 15.66 -1.63
CA TRP A 433 -3.46 14.81 -2.00
C TRP A 433 -4.78 15.33 -1.41
N ILE A 434 -4.81 15.67 -0.12
CA ILE A 434 -5.99 16.30 0.52
C ILE A 434 -6.35 17.59 -0.21
N LEU A 435 -5.40 18.51 -0.38
CA LEU A 435 -5.68 19.81 -1.00
C LEU A 435 -6.22 19.63 -2.43
N THR A 436 -5.59 18.77 -3.22
CA THR A 436 -5.97 18.50 -4.61
C THR A 436 -7.30 17.79 -4.76
N HIS A 437 -7.76 17.03 -3.75
CA HIS A 437 -9.03 16.30 -3.81
C HIS A 437 -10.18 16.97 -3.06
N THR A 438 -9.90 17.80 -2.05
CA THR A 438 -10.92 18.46 -1.21
C THR A 438 -11.12 19.92 -1.58
N MET A 439 -10.05 20.66 -1.91
CA MET A 439 -10.13 22.11 -2.19
C MET A 439 -10.11 22.44 -3.67
N TYR A 440 -9.52 21.58 -4.49
CA TYR A 440 -9.29 21.83 -5.90
C TYR A 440 -9.97 20.77 -6.78
N ARG A 441 -10.57 21.20 -7.90
CA ARG A 441 -10.93 20.31 -9.01
C ARG A 441 -10.02 20.67 -10.17
N ILE A 442 -8.94 19.91 -10.32
CA ILE A 442 -7.95 20.14 -11.36
C ILE A 442 -8.38 19.42 -12.63
N ARG A 443 -8.52 20.16 -13.73
CA ARG A 443 -8.61 19.60 -15.08
C ARG A 443 -7.22 19.54 -15.68
N HIS A 444 -6.86 18.39 -16.24
CA HIS A 444 -5.61 18.20 -16.94
C HIS A 444 -5.87 18.22 -18.44
N GLU A 445 -5.11 19.02 -19.19
CA GLU A 445 -5.16 19.08 -20.65
C GLU A 445 -3.72 19.03 -21.19
N GLY A 446 -3.40 18.11 -22.11
CA GLY A 446 -2.08 18.07 -22.75
C GLY A 446 -0.92 17.54 -21.91
N LEU A 447 -1.16 17.01 -20.70
CA LEU A 447 -0.06 16.48 -19.85
C LEU A 447 0.66 15.27 -20.47
N GLU A 448 0.01 14.58 -21.40
CA GLU A 448 0.59 13.52 -22.23
C GLU A 448 1.71 14.00 -23.16
N GLN A 449 1.84 15.32 -23.37
CA GLN A 449 2.92 15.91 -24.14
C GLN A 449 4.26 15.94 -23.39
N ILE A 450 4.24 15.74 -22.06
CA ILE A 450 5.47 15.66 -21.27
C ILE A 450 6.18 14.34 -21.61
N PRO A 451 7.45 14.37 -22.09
CA PRO A 451 8.19 13.16 -22.42
C PRO A 451 8.19 12.14 -21.28
N GLU A 452 7.81 10.89 -21.58
CA GLU A 452 7.78 9.81 -20.59
C GLU A 452 9.19 9.45 -20.09
N GLU A 453 10.20 9.62 -20.95
CA GLU A 453 11.61 9.33 -20.68
C GLU A 453 12.51 10.50 -21.14
N GLY A 454 13.75 10.52 -20.66
CA GLY A 454 14.77 11.52 -21.02
C GLY A 454 14.57 12.88 -20.31
N PRO A 455 15.54 13.80 -20.41
CA PRO A 455 15.46 15.08 -19.73
C PRO A 455 14.53 16.07 -20.42
N CYS A 456 13.83 16.90 -19.62
CA CYS A 456 13.09 18.04 -20.14
C CYS A 456 12.98 19.16 -19.09
N VAL A 457 12.77 20.38 -19.57
CA VAL A 457 12.47 21.53 -18.71
C VAL A 457 10.99 21.87 -18.81
N LEU A 458 10.31 21.95 -17.68
CA LEU A 458 8.95 22.46 -17.58
C LEU A 458 8.99 23.96 -17.28
N VAL A 459 8.21 24.74 -18.02
CA VAL A 459 8.06 26.19 -17.81
C VAL A 459 6.61 26.50 -17.51
N CYS A 460 6.34 27.16 -16.38
CA CYS A 460 4.98 27.50 -15.97
C CYS A 460 4.87 28.93 -15.41
N ASN A 461 3.68 29.52 -15.47
CA ASN A 461 3.35 30.77 -14.76
C ASN A 461 3.28 30.55 -13.24
N HIS A 462 3.52 31.60 -12.45
CA HIS A 462 3.71 31.51 -10.99
C HIS A 462 2.76 32.42 -10.18
N VAL A 463 1.59 31.89 -9.86
CA VAL A 463 0.48 32.57 -9.18
C VAL A 463 0.52 32.38 -7.65
N SER A 464 0.93 31.20 -7.15
CA SER A 464 0.90 30.85 -5.72
C SER A 464 2.04 29.91 -5.32
N PHE A 465 2.35 29.85 -4.01
CA PHE A 465 3.22 28.81 -3.46
C PHE A 465 2.69 27.39 -3.72
N MET A 466 1.37 27.25 -3.93
CA MET A 466 0.72 25.97 -4.23
C MET A 466 1.04 25.43 -5.64
N ASP A 467 1.54 26.27 -6.54
CA ASP A 467 1.79 25.91 -7.94
C ASP A 467 2.73 24.70 -8.06
N ALA A 468 3.86 24.74 -7.34
CA ALA A 468 4.83 23.64 -7.35
C ALA A 468 4.21 22.34 -6.82
N LEU A 469 3.32 22.41 -5.83
CA LEU A 469 2.63 21.25 -5.25
C LEU A 469 1.61 20.65 -6.22
N ILE A 470 0.84 21.49 -6.93
CA ILE A 470 -0.11 21.04 -7.96
C ILE A 470 0.66 20.41 -9.12
N LEU A 471 1.74 21.03 -9.61
CA LEU A 471 2.57 20.45 -10.67
C LEU A 471 3.15 19.10 -10.23
N ALA A 472 3.67 19.00 -9.01
CA ALA A 472 4.20 17.75 -8.47
C ALA A 472 3.16 16.62 -8.36
N GLY A 473 1.90 16.96 -8.03
CA GLY A 473 0.79 15.99 -7.97
C GLY A 473 0.22 15.60 -9.34
N SER A 474 0.21 16.54 -10.29
CA SER A 474 -0.38 16.33 -11.62
C SER A 474 0.57 15.65 -12.60
N VAL A 475 1.86 16.02 -12.59
CA VAL A 475 2.87 15.47 -13.51
C VAL A 475 3.32 14.08 -13.04
N ARG A 476 3.47 13.14 -13.99
CA ARG A 476 3.81 11.74 -13.69
C ARG A 476 5.25 11.54 -13.22
N ARG A 477 6.17 12.38 -13.70
CA ARG A 477 7.61 12.28 -13.43
C ARG A 477 7.99 13.15 -12.24
N PRO A 478 8.92 12.72 -11.37
CA PRO A 478 9.44 13.56 -10.29
C PRO A 478 10.04 14.85 -10.86
N ILE A 479 9.59 15.99 -10.36
CA ILE A 479 10.04 17.31 -10.80
C ILE A 479 11.04 17.87 -9.79
N ARG A 480 12.21 18.31 -10.25
CA ARG A 480 13.09 19.20 -9.47
C ARG A 480 12.71 20.65 -9.72
N PHE A 481 12.16 21.32 -8.70
CA PHE A 481 11.80 22.72 -8.80
C PHE A 481 13.00 23.62 -8.51
N VAL A 482 13.23 24.61 -9.37
CA VAL A 482 14.14 25.71 -9.08
C VAL A 482 13.40 26.75 -8.24
N MET A 483 13.87 27.02 -7.02
CA MET A 483 13.12 27.78 -6.01
C MET A 483 14.00 28.80 -5.29
N ASP A 484 13.41 29.92 -4.86
CA ASP A 484 14.13 30.96 -4.13
C ASP A 484 14.78 30.42 -2.85
N HIS A 485 16.08 30.71 -2.69
CA HIS A 485 16.88 30.22 -1.58
C HIS A 485 16.35 30.64 -0.19
N ASN A 486 15.58 31.74 -0.07
CA ASN A 486 14.99 32.17 1.20
C ASN A 486 13.96 31.17 1.74
N ILE A 487 13.29 30.40 0.87
CA ILE A 487 12.33 29.37 1.28
C ILE A 487 13.03 28.29 2.13
N PHE A 488 14.32 28.05 1.87
CA PHE A 488 15.15 27.11 2.61
C PHE A 488 15.64 27.66 3.95
N LYS A 489 15.32 28.91 4.34
CA LYS A 489 15.64 29.45 5.67
C LYS A 489 14.66 28.94 6.75
N VAL A 490 13.45 28.51 6.37
CA VAL A 490 12.47 27.93 7.29
C VAL A 490 12.80 26.45 7.52
N PRO A 491 13.09 25.98 8.75
CA PRO A 491 13.62 24.63 9.00
C PRO A 491 12.77 23.48 8.43
N VAL A 492 11.45 23.56 8.59
CA VAL A 492 10.51 22.54 8.07
C VAL A 492 10.50 22.53 6.54
N LEU A 493 10.39 23.70 5.91
CA LEU A 493 10.38 23.82 4.44
C LEU A 493 11.74 23.43 3.84
N ARG A 494 12.84 23.79 4.50
CA ARG A 494 14.20 23.39 4.12
C ARG A 494 14.32 21.87 4.05
N PHE A 495 13.85 21.17 5.08
CA PHE A 495 13.89 19.71 5.13
C PHE A 495 13.05 19.09 4.01
N VAL A 496 11.84 19.62 3.78
CA VAL A 496 10.93 19.19 2.72
C VAL A 496 11.55 19.37 1.33
N PHE A 497 11.94 20.59 0.97
CA PHE A 497 12.43 20.91 -0.36
C PHE A 497 13.80 20.29 -0.65
N LYS A 498 14.65 20.10 0.37
CA LYS A 498 15.88 19.32 0.24
C LYS A 498 15.61 17.85 -0.06
N THR A 499 14.59 17.25 0.57
CA THR A 499 14.19 15.87 0.31
C THR A 499 13.58 15.71 -1.08
N ALA A 500 12.82 16.71 -1.54
CA ALA A 500 12.30 16.78 -2.91
C ALA A 500 13.36 17.14 -3.97
N LYS A 501 14.64 17.21 -3.58
CA LYS A 501 15.77 17.60 -4.44
C LYS A 501 15.54 18.94 -5.19
N ALA A 502 14.81 19.87 -4.59
CA ALA A 502 14.62 21.21 -5.15
C ALA A 502 15.95 21.96 -5.21
N ILE A 503 16.12 22.79 -6.24
CA ILE A 503 17.36 23.50 -6.54
C ILE A 503 17.22 24.94 -6.03
N PRO A 504 17.93 25.34 -4.97
CA PRO A 504 17.88 26.71 -4.48
C PRO A 504 18.56 27.66 -5.47
N ILE A 505 17.93 28.80 -5.76
CA ILE A 505 18.48 29.86 -6.59
C ILE A 505 18.40 31.21 -5.87
N ALA A 506 19.42 32.04 -6.07
CA ALA A 506 19.43 33.44 -5.66
C ALA A 506 19.51 34.35 -6.91
N PRO A 507 18.96 35.57 -6.86
CA PRO A 507 19.18 36.56 -7.90
C PRO A 507 20.68 36.85 -8.08
N ALA A 508 21.14 37.03 -9.32
CA ALA A 508 22.55 37.37 -9.61
C ALA A 508 23.04 38.65 -8.90
N LYS A 509 22.13 39.58 -8.60
CA LYS A 509 22.44 40.80 -7.85
C LYS A 509 22.72 40.55 -6.36
N GLU A 510 22.22 39.44 -5.81
CA GLU A 510 22.37 39.07 -4.41
C GLU A 510 23.58 38.14 -4.23
N ASP A 511 23.64 37.06 -5.02
CA ASP A 511 24.72 36.07 -4.95
C ASP A 511 24.95 35.44 -6.35
N PRO A 512 25.95 35.94 -7.11
CA PRO A 512 26.32 35.39 -8.42
C PRO A 512 26.72 33.91 -8.36
N ASP A 513 27.44 33.50 -7.31
CA ASP A 513 27.94 32.14 -7.15
C ASP A 513 26.81 31.16 -6.81
N ALA A 514 25.81 31.57 -6.03
CA ALA A 514 24.60 30.79 -5.82
C ALA A 514 23.79 30.62 -7.11
N LYS A 515 23.70 31.65 -7.97
CA LYS A 515 23.09 31.48 -9.30
C LYS A 515 23.86 30.45 -10.12
N GLN A 516 25.19 30.56 -10.18
CA GLN A 516 26.00 29.62 -10.96
C GLN A 516 25.85 28.18 -10.47
N ARG A 517 25.90 27.95 -9.15
CA ARG A 517 25.67 26.62 -8.54
C ARG A 517 24.29 26.06 -8.85
N ALA A 518 23.25 26.91 -8.88
CA ALA A 518 21.91 26.48 -9.25
C ALA A 518 21.87 25.99 -10.71
N PHE A 519 22.54 26.71 -11.62
CA PHE A 519 22.62 26.34 -13.04
C PHE A 519 23.47 25.07 -13.25
N ASP A 520 24.54 24.88 -12.48
CA ASP A 520 25.32 23.64 -12.46
C ASP A 520 24.46 22.45 -12.01
N ALA A 521 23.67 22.64 -10.94
CA ALA A 521 22.76 21.61 -10.43
C ALA A 521 21.63 21.27 -11.40
N VAL A 522 21.09 22.27 -12.13
CA VAL A 522 20.12 22.05 -13.20
C VAL A 522 20.74 21.22 -14.33
N ALA A 523 21.94 21.58 -14.79
CA ALA A 523 22.65 20.85 -15.84
C ALA A 523 22.93 19.39 -15.43
N ALA A 524 23.36 19.16 -14.19
CA ALA A 524 23.58 17.81 -13.66
C ALA A 524 22.28 16.98 -13.61
N ALA A 525 21.18 17.57 -13.12
CA ALA A 525 19.88 16.89 -13.08
C ALA A 525 19.36 16.53 -14.49
N LEU A 526 19.51 17.44 -15.44
CA LEU A 526 19.16 17.17 -16.85
C LEU A 526 20.08 16.11 -17.47
N ALA A 527 21.37 16.08 -17.14
CA ALA A 527 22.28 15.02 -17.59
C ALA A 527 21.90 13.65 -17.03
N GLU A 528 21.33 13.59 -15.82
CA GLU A 528 20.76 12.38 -15.21
C GLU A 528 19.40 11.97 -15.83
N GLY A 529 18.90 12.72 -16.82
CA GLY A 529 17.62 12.45 -17.49
C GLY A 529 16.39 12.87 -16.70
N GLU A 530 16.55 13.72 -15.69
CA GLU A 530 15.45 14.17 -14.83
C GLU A 530 14.65 15.34 -15.41
N VAL A 531 13.51 15.65 -14.78
CA VAL A 531 12.63 16.76 -15.16
C VAL A 531 12.89 17.94 -14.23
N VAL A 532 13.21 19.10 -14.80
CA VAL A 532 13.42 20.35 -14.04
C VAL A 532 12.29 21.31 -14.33
N CYS A 533 11.66 21.90 -13.31
CA CYS A 533 10.64 22.93 -13.50
C CYS A 533 11.16 24.30 -13.05
N ILE A 534 10.92 25.29 -13.88
CA ILE A 534 11.22 26.68 -13.59
C ILE A 534 9.99 27.57 -13.74
N PHE A 535 9.95 28.61 -12.92
CA PHE A 535 8.98 29.69 -12.98
C PHE A 535 9.70 30.96 -13.45
N PRO A 536 9.80 31.22 -14.76
CA PRO A 536 10.68 32.25 -15.33
C PRO A 536 10.27 33.70 -14.99
N GLU A 537 9.12 33.91 -14.35
CA GLU A 537 8.70 35.20 -13.77
C GLU A 537 9.65 35.67 -12.64
N GLY A 538 10.23 34.72 -11.90
CA GLY A 538 11.15 34.98 -10.78
C GLY A 538 10.50 35.65 -9.56
N ARG A 539 9.18 35.85 -9.56
CA ARG A 539 8.38 36.35 -8.44
C ARG A 539 6.94 35.85 -8.56
N LEU A 540 6.24 35.79 -7.44
CA LEU A 540 4.79 35.50 -7.43
C LEU A 540 4.01 36.67 -8.00
N THR A 541 3.00 36.38 -8.82
CA THR A 541 2.06 37.36 -9.35
C THR A 541 1.35 38.15 -8.24
N SER A 542 1.26 39.48 -8.39
CA SER A 542 0.63 40.39 -7.42
C SER A 542 -0.75 40.92 -7.83
N ASP A 543 -1.10 40.84 -9.11
CA ASP A 543 -2.29 41.45 -9.72
C ASP A 543 -3.15 40.48 -10.56
N GLY A 544 -2.74 39.21 -10.66
CA GLY A 544 -3.35 38.17 -11.49
C GLY A 544 -2.77 38.08 -12.90
N GLN A 545 -1.89 39.01 -13.28
CA GLN A 545 -1.25 39.03 -14.58
C GLN A 545 0.13 38.37 -14.55
N MET A 546 0.45 37.69 -15.65
CA MET A 546 1.73 37.01 -15.80
C MET A 546 2.84 38.06 -15.95
N SER A 547 3.90 37.95 -15.16
CA SER A 547 5.08 38.81 -15.30
C SER A 547 5.90 38.40 -16.54
N PRO A 548 6.75 39.32 -17.07
CA PRO A 548 7.67 38.99 -18.14
C PRO A 548 8.61 37.84 -17.76
N PHE A 549 8.82 36.91 -18.69
CA PHE A 549 9.74 35.80 -18.51
C PHE A 549 11.19 36.28 -18.63
N ARG A 550 12.05 35.82 -17.71
CA ARG A 550 13.48 36.15 -17.71
C ARG A 550 14.28 35.22 -18.62
N THR A 551 15.41 35.72 -19.13
CA THR A 551 16.34 35.00 -20.03
C THR A 551 17.09 33.82 -19.40
N GLY A 552 16.90 33.55 -18.10
CA GLY A 552 17.55 32.42 -17.42
C GLY A 552 17.23 31.05 -18.04
N ILE A 553 16.06 30.91 -18.69
CA ILE A 553 15.72 29.69 -19.45
C ILE A 553 16.61 29.51 -20.68
N GLU A 554 16.93 30.60 -21.39
CA GLU A 554 17.79 30.56 -22.57
C GLU A 554 19.21 30.13 -22.19
N GLU A 555 19.72 30.63 -21.05
CA GLU A 555 21.02 30.26 -20.50
C GLU A 555 21.06 28.77 -20.05
N ILE A 556 19.97 28.24 -19.48
CA ILE A 556 19.85 26.80 -19.16
C ILE A 556 19.90 25.95 -20.44
N ILE A 557 19.14 26.32 -21.47
CA ILE A 557 19.05 25.55 -22.72
C ILE A 557 20.32 25.68 -23.56
N ALA A 558 20.97 26.84 -23.57
CA ALA A 558 22.28 27.02 -24.21
C ALA A 558 23.35 26.11 -23.60
N ARG A 559 23.28 25.88 -22.28
CA ARG A 559 24.20 24.99 -21.58
C ARG A 559 23.85 23.51 -21.75
N THR A 560 22.57 23.17 -21.68
CA THR A 560 22.07 21.79 -21.79
C THR A 560 20.89 21.76 -22.76
N PRO A 561 21.13 21.49 -24.06
CA PRO A 561 20.08 21.49 -25.08
C PRO A 561 19.08 20.35 -24.87
N VAL A 562 17.95 20.65 -24.22
CA VAL A 562 16.86 19.70 -23.92
C VAL A 562 15.50 20.29 -24.29
N PRO A 563 14.48 19.47 -24.62
CA PRO A 563 13.16 19.98 -24.94
C PRO A 563 12.53 20.74 -23.76
N VAL A 564 11.82 21.84 -24.08
CA VAL A 564 11.11 22.65 -23.10
C VAL A 564 9.61 22.47 -23.26
N VAL A 565 8.90 22.09 -22.20
CA VAL A 565 7.45 21.93 -22.20
C VAL A 565 6.79 23.16 -21.55
N PRO A 566 6.10 24.01 -22.33
CA PRO A 566 5.34 25.13 -21.78
C PRO A 566 4.06 24.62 -21.12
N MET A 567 3.78 25.15 -19.93
CA MET A 567 2.63 24.80 -19.11
C MET A 567 1.94 26.05 -18.57
N ALA A 568 0.63 25.98 -18.39
CA ALA A 568 -0.15 27.04 -17.77
C ALA A 568 -1.04 26.52 -16.64
N LEU A 569 -0.96 27.19 -15.50
CA LEU A 569 -1.91 27.11 -14.40
C LEU A 569 -3.00 28.18 -14.58
N CYS A 570 -4.23 27.73 -14.75
CA CYS A 570 -5.43 28.58 -14.91
C CYS A 570 -6.33 28.49 -13.68
N GLY A 571 -7.02 29.58 -13.31
CA GLY A 571 -8.04 29.56 -12.27
C GLY A 571 -7.51 29.64 -10.83
N MET A 572 -6.22 29.96 -10.67
CA MET A 572 -5.57 30.03 -9.36
C MET A 572 -5.80 31.37 -8.66
N TRP A 573 -6.10 32.43 -9.44
CA TRP A 573 -6.30 33.78 -8.92
C TRP A 573 -7.62 33.93 -8.15
N GLY A 574 -7.54 34.29 -6.86
CA GLY A 574 -8.69 34.35 -5.94
C GLY A 574 -8.88 33.11 -5.07
N SER A 575 -7.99 32.11 -5.16
CA SER A 575 -7.92 31.01 -4.18
C SER A 575 -7.38 31.48 -2.83
N PHE A 576 -7.63 30.69 -1.76
CA PHE A 576 -7.14 30.94 -0.38
C PHE A 576 -5.62 31.18 -0.31
N PHE A 577 -4.86 30.61 -1.25
CA PHE A 577 -3.41 30.72 -1.34
C PHE A 577 -2.92 31.79 -2.33
N SER A 578 -3.83 32.54 -2.95
CA SER A 578 -3.50 33.70 -3.80
C SER A 578 -3.43 34.99 -2.98
N ARG A 579 -2.74 36.01 -3.51
CA ARG A 579 -2.60 37.32 -2.85
C ARG A 579 -3.77 38.28 -3.08
N ARG A 580 -4.85 37.84 -3.75
CA ARG A 580 -5.98 38.70 -4.14
C ARG A 580 -6.67 39.40 -2.96
N TYR A 581 -6.70 38.76 -1.78
CA TYR A 581 -7.36 39.28 -0.58
C TYR A 581 -6.37 39.70 0.53
N GLY A 582 -5.10 39.94 0.18
CA GLY A 582 -4.03 40.29 1.12
C GLY A 582 -2.89 39.28 1.12
N LYS A 583 -2.24 39.06 2.28
CA LYS A 583 -1.20 38.03 2.42
C LYS A 583 -1.84 36.63 2.25
N ALA A 584 -1.21 35.77 1.46
CA ALA A 584 -1.67 34.39 1.25
C ALA A 584 -1.91 33.68 2.61
N MET A 585 -2.94 32.84 2.68
CA MET A 585 -3.34 32.05 3.87
C MET A 585 -3.98 32.81 5.04
N LEU A 586 -4.33 34.10 4.91
CA LEU A 586 -4.94 34.89 6.00
C LEU A 586 -6.42 35.26 5.80
N SER A 587 -7.01 34.95 4.63
CA SER A 587 -8.41 35.27 4.33
C SER A 587 -9.32 34.05 4.50
N ILE A 588 -10.46 34.15 5.20
CA ILE A 588 -11.45 33.06 5.31
C ILE A 588 -11.88 32.59 3.90
N PRO A 589 -11.76 31.29 3.56
CA PRO A 589 -12.09 30.80 2.22
C PRO A 589 -13.59 30.97 1.94
N ARG A 590 -13.94 31.86 1.00
CA ARG A 590 -15.34 32.14 0.60
C ARG A 590 -15.96 31.08 -0.32
N ARG A 591 -15.16 30.16 -0.86
CA ARG A 591 -15.59 29.01 -1.67
C ARG A 591 -14.80 27.78 -1.26
N VAL A 592 -15.50 26.65 -1.13
CA VAL A 592 -14.91 25.37 -0.71
C VAL A 592 -14.19 24.66 -1.88
N TRP A 593 -14.56 24.96 -3.14
CA TRP A 593 -14.02 24.29 -4.33
C TRP A 593 -13.54 25.33 -5.35
N PHE A 594 -12.25 25.30 -5.70
CA PHE A 594 -11.68 26.09 -6.80
C PHE A 594 -11.46 25.19 -8.01
N ARG A 595 -12.01 25.59 -9.17
CA ARG A 595 -11.72 24.93 -10.44
C ARG A 595 -10.39 25.47 -10.95
N ILE A 596 -9.46 24.57 -11.22
CA ILE A 596 -8.15 24.88 -11.79
C ILE A 596 -8.00 24.06 -13.07
N ALA A 597 -7.28 24.58 -14.05
CA ALA A 597 -6.74 23.74 -15.11
C ALA A 597 -5.22 23.82 -15.12
N LEU A 598 -4.61 22.66 -15.35
CA LEU A 598 -3.20 22.56 -15.70
C LEU A 598 -3.13 22.10 -17.16
N LYS A 599 -2.63 23.00 -18.01
CA LYS A 599 -2.50 22.76 -19.43
C LYS A 599 -1.03 22.66 -19.82
N ALA A 600 -0.68 21.71 -20.68
CA ALA A 600 0.65 21.61 -21.26
C ALA A 600 0.57 21.63 -22.80
N ALA A 601 1.54 22.28 -23.43
CA ALA A 601 1.72 22.28 -24.89
C ALA A 601 2.73 21.21 -25.32
N ALA A 602 2.85 21.02 -26.64
CA ALA A 602 3.89 20.18 -27.22
C ALA A 602 5.30 20.72 -26.84
N PRO A 603 6.30 19.84 -26.66
CA PRO A 603 7.66 20.27 -26.34
C PRO A 603 8.25 21.16 -27.45
N VAL A 604 8.82 22.28 -27.06
CA VAL A 604 9.58 23.19 -27.93
C VAL A 604 11.00 22.65 -28.09
N PRO A 605 11.49 22.46 -29.33
CA PRO A 605 12.87 22.05 -29.58
C PRO A 605 13.88 23.06 -29.02
N PRO A 606 15.06 22.63 -28.52
CA PRO A 606 16.05 23.51 -27.90
C PRO A 606 16.44 24.72 -28.75
N ALA A 607 16.52 24.53 -30.08
CA ALA A 607 16.91 25.57 -31.03
C ALA A 607 15.88 26.71 -31.19
N GLU A 608 14.63 26.48 -30.79
CA GLU A 608 13.52 27.43 -30.94
C GLU A 608 13.14 28.11 -29.61
N VAL A 609 13.83 27.76 -28.52
CA VAL A 609 13.53 28.29 -27.19
C VAL A 609 13.94 29.75 -27.08
N SER A 610 12.96 30.61 -26.79
CA SER A 610 13.18 31.98 -26.32
C SER A 610 12.25 32.30 -25.16
N ALA A 611 12.68 33.13 -24.22
CA ALA A 611 11.87 33.53 -23.07
C ALA A 611 10.56 34.21 -23.52
N ALA A 612 10.63 35.07 -24.55
CA ALA A 612 9.47 35.74 -25.12
C ALA A 612 8.51 34.77 -25.83
N GLY A 613 9.02 33.82 -26.62
CA GLY A 613 8.21 32.80 -27.29
C GLY A 613 7.50 31.89 -26.29
N LEU A 614 8.21 31.42 -25.26
CA LEU A 614 7.63 30.64 -24.18
C LEU A 614 6.56 31.41 -23.42
N GLN A 615 6.78 32.70 -23.13
CA GLN A 615 5.77 33.54 -22.48
C GLN A 615 4.50 33.64 -23.32
N GLN A 616 4.61 33.82 -24.64
CA GLN A 616 3.46 33.88 -25.53
C GLN A 616 2.68 32.56 -25.55
N GLN A 617 3.38 31.42 -25.60
CA GLN A 617 2.74 30.10 -25.55
C GLN A 617 2.04 29.84 -24.21
N VAL A 618 2.69 30.15 -23.09
CA VAL A 618 2.09 30.00 -21.75
C VAL A 618 0.90 30.94 -21.57
N ALA A 619 0.96 32.17 -22.08
CA ALA A 619 -0.18 33.09 -22.09
C ALA A 619 -1.35 32.58 -22.94
N ALA A 620 -1.07 32.01 -24.11
CA ALA A 620 -2.09 31.41 -24.98
C ALA A 620 -2.75 30.18 -24.33
N LEU A 621 -1.98 29.32 -23.67
CA LEU A 621 -2.49 28.20 -22.88
C LEU A 621 -3.39 28.68 -21.73
N ARG A 622 -2.95 29.72 -21.01
CA ARG A 622 -3.70 30.29 -19.88
C ARG A 622 -5.04 30.88 -20.33
N GLY A 623 -5.03 31.61 -21.45
CA GLY A 623 -6.16 32.40 -21.93
C GLY A 623 -6.60 33.44 -20.89
N ASP A 624 -7.90 33.75 -20.89
CA ASP A 624 -8.50 34.73 -19.96
C ASP A 624 -8.78 34.15 -18.56
N TRP A 625 -8.54 32.85 -18.37
CA TRP A 625 -8.84 32.16 -17.12
C TRP A 625 -7.66 32.26 -16.14
N GLN A 626 -7.64 33.38 -15.40
CA GLN A 626 -6.66 33.69 -14.36
C GLN A 626 -6.81 32.82 -13.11
#